data_AF-A0A6C0JP01-F1
#
_entry.id   AF-A0A6C0JP01-F1
#
_cell.length_a   1.000
_cell.length_b   1.000
_cell.length_c   1.000
_cell.angle_alpha   90.00
_cell.angle_beta   90.00
_cell.angle_gamma   90.00
#
_symmetry.space_group_name_H-M   'P 1'
#
loop_
_entity.id
_entity.type
_entity.pdbx_description
1 polymer ?
#
loop_
_entity_poly.entity_id
_entity_poly.type
_entity_poly.pdbx_seq_one_letter_code
_entity_poly.pdbx_strand_id
1 'polypeptide(L)'
;MDNSVCKLTVIQNPNRRYANTVNIVFFKAIPLTKNFQKYVDGLKRWKEYIKIFPESQLQIFIDRAIASDEAILSIMRELDARIYLFECNDFLMKDGFHVGLFGTVLRFFPMFDINTHAMTVAHMCDLEPDETKILAMNNLNKLSKLKEVSLVYENTNIYEKLFDTQSTMNDGIPYPWVDAGKFTAMKKVPFTLLSSYLEDIKSGKKFFNRYGTWTAQKKEHGYFSFGVDEIFLNHVYLPWLIHNNAKIVIILKDAHPGIPVYWMKKKLEKKHQTKQILNYILDKSQSVSQSFSEFDKVFYKKGTTQENIKYVRRFIEILETRPEWLGHAISKLWLRLISVNLNAAIVVHNGTIIDIVKI
;
A
#
# COMPACT_ATOMS: atom_id res chain seq x y z
N MET A 1 12.14 -5.58 23.29
CA MET A 1 11.78 -4.23 23.80
C MET A 1 10.35 -4.28 24.33
N ASP A 2 10.09 -3.55 25.40
CA ASP A 2 8.72 -3.39 25.91
C ASP A 2 7.95 -2.36 25.08
N ASN A 3 6.68 -2.66 24.85
CA ASN A 3 5.77 -1.81 24.10
C ASN A 3 5.27 -0.67 25.02
N SER A 4 5.86 0.51 24.85
CA SER A 4 5.53 1.72 25.62
C SER A 4 4.30 2.48 25.08
N VAL A 5 3.79 2.12 23.89
CA VAL A 5 2.72 2.87 23.21
C VAL A 5 1.34 2.40 23.64
N CYS A 6 1.14 1.08 23.66
CA CYS A 6 -0.16 0.48 23.95
C CYS A 6 0.02 -0.79 24.80
N LYS A 7 -0.77 -0.96 25.86
CA LYS A 7 -0.90 -2.26 26.50
C LYS A 7 -1.76 -3.16 25.60
N LEU A 8 -1.25 -4.34 25.22
CA LEU A 8 -2.00 -5.34 24.48
C LEU A 8 -2.40 -6.49 25.39
N THR A 9 -3.70 -6.73 25.52
CA THR A 9 -4.27 -7.82 26.33
C THR A 9 -4.95 -8.83 25.40
N VAL A 10 -4.61 -10.11 25.51
CA VAL A 10 -5.27 -11.16 24.74
C VAL A 10 -6.63 -11.46 25.37
N ILE A 11 -7.72 -11.21 24.64
CA ILE A 11 -9.09 -11.55 25.06
C ILE A 11 -9.42 -12.99 24.65
N GLN A 12 -9.00 -13.37 23.46
CA GLN A 12 -9.24 -14.70 22.90
C GLN A 12 -7.98 -15.17 22.20
N ASN A 13 -7.63 -16.43 22.44
CA ASN A 13 -6.54 -17.09 21.74
C ASN A 13 -7.03 -18.44 21.22
N PRO A 14 -6.99 -18.69 19.91
CA PRO A 14 -7.33 -19.99 19.38
C PRO A 14 -6.28 -21.02 19.80
N ASN A 15 -6.68 -22.29 19.82
CA ASN A 15 -5.78 -23.40 20.18
C ASN A 15 -4.66 -23.61 19.15
N ARG A 16 -4.84 -23.12 17.93
CA ARG A 16 -3.85 -23.22 16.84
C ARG A 16 -2.83 -22.09 16.94
N ARG A 17 -1.56 -22.43 16.74
CA ARG A 17 -0.46 -21.45 16.67
C ARG A 17 0.12 -21.46 15.26
N TYR A 18 -0.31 -20.50 14.44
CA TYR A 18 0.35 -20.22 13.16
C TYR A 18 1.45 -19.16 13.35
N ALA A 19 2.56 -19.32 12.63
CA ALA A 19 3.63 -18.33 12.58
C ALA A 19 3.31 -17.15 11.64
N ASN A 20 2.40 -17.37 10.68
CA ASN A 20 1.90 -16.34 9.78
C ASN A 20 0.61 -15.74 10.34
N THR A 21 0.36 -14.46 10.06
CA THR A 21 -0.82 -13.76 10.56
C THR A 21 -1.50 -12.92 9.49
N VAL A 22 -2.82 -12.80 9.60
CA VAL A 22 -3.60 -11.79 8.89
C VAL A 22 -4.13 -10.83 9.93
N ASN A 23 -3.86 -9.54 9.76
CA ASN A 23 -4.03 -8.56 10.82
C ASN A 23 -5.02 -7.50 10.36
N ILE A 24 -6.07 -7.35 11.15
CA ILE A 24 -7.11 -6.34 10.97
C ILE A 24 -7.32 -5.60 12.29
N VAL A 25 -7.82 -4.37 12.18
CA VAL A 25 -8.26 -3.60 13.34
C VAL A 25 -9.75 -3.33 13.23
N PHE A 26 -10.44 -3.39 14.37
CA PHE A 26 -11.83 -2.99 14.49
C PHE A 26 -12.00 -2.15 15.75
N PHE A 27 -12.29 -0.86 15.58
CA PHE A 27 -12.43 0.10 16.67
C PHE A 27 -13.52 1.13 16.33
N LYS A 28 -14.02 1.84 17.35
CA LYS A 28 -15.00 2.93 17.16
C LYS A 28 -14.26 4.28 17.19
N ALA A 29 -14.10 4.89 16.02
CA ALA A 29 -13.53 6.24 15.92
C ALA A 29 -14.58 7.31 16.27
N ILE A 30 -14.14 8.39 16.95
CA ILE A 30 -14.95 9.60 17.15
C ILE A 30 -14.27 10.79 16.44
N PRO A 31 -15.02 11.55 15.62
CA PRO A 31 -16.35 11.24 15.08
C PRO A 31 -16.34 9.99 14.19
N LEU A 32 -17.51 9.36 14.03
CA LEU A 32 -17.65 8.19 13.16
C LEU A 32 -17.25 8.52 11.72
N THR A 33 -16.38 7.70 11.13
CA THR A 33 -15.84 7.94 9.79
C THR A 33 -16.70 7.34 8.67
N LYS A 34 -17.52 6.33 8.98
CA LYS A 34 -18.42 5.63 8.05
C LYS A 34 -19.63 5.06 8.79
N ASN A 35 -20.60 4.53 8.04
CA ASN A 35 -21.66 3.69 8.59
C ASN A 35 -21.02 2.45 9.26
N PHE A 36 -21.17 2.36 10.58
CA PHE A 36 -20.57 1.31 11.41
C PHE A 36 -21.03 -0.10 11.01
N GLN A 37 -22.24 -0.24 10.47
CA GLN A 37 -22.76 -1.53 9.99
C GLN A 37 -21.87 -2.14 8.89
N LYS A 38 -21.23 -1.30 8.04
CA LYS A 38 -20.31 -1.81 7.00
C LYS A 38 -19.12 -2.54 7.60
N TYR A 39 -18.62 -2.09 8.76
CA TYR A 39 -17.53 -2.75 9.48
C TYR A 39 -17.98 -4.07 10.09
N VAL A 40 -19.18 -4.12 10.66
CA VAL A 40 -19.78 -5.36 11.18
C VAL A 40 -20.00 -6.38 10.05
N ASP A 41 -20.48 -5.95 8.89
CA ASP A 41 -20.67 -6.83 7.72
C ASP A 41 -19.33 -7.28 7.13
N GLY A 42 -18.30 -6.41 7.18
CA GLY A 42 -16.92 -6.77 6.88
C GLY A 42 -16.42 -7.88 7.81
N LEU A 43 -16.57 -7.70 9.13
CA LEU A 43 -16.19 -8.68 10.14
C LEU A 43 -16.84 -10.05 9.89
N LYS A 44 -18.14 -10.10 9.63
CA LYS A 44 -18.87 -11.36 9.36
C LYS A 44 -18.33 -12.12 8.14
N ARG A 45 -17.77 -11.41 7.15
CA ARG A 45 -17.20 -12.01 5.93
C ARG A 45 -15.78 -12.54 6.11
N TRP A 46 -15.11 -12.22 7.22
CA TRP A 46 -13.74 -12.68 7.46
C TRP A 46 -13.60 -14.20 7.57
N LYS A 47 -14.67 -14.94 7.88
CA LYS A 47 -14.68 -16.41 7.79
C LYS A 47 -14.36 -16.93 6.39
N GLU A 48 -14.68 -16.16 5.35
CA GLU A 48 -14.37 -16.49 3.96
C GLU A 48 -13.02 -15.90 3.55
N TYR A 49 -12.75 -14.65 3.92
CA TYR A 49 -11.50 -13.98 3.54
C TYR A 49 -10.24 -14.63 4.12
N ILE A 50 -10.32 -15.18 5.33
CA ILE A 50 -9.17 -15.87 5.94
C ILE A 50 -8.77 -17.13 5.15
N LYS A 51 -9.69 -17.73 4.38
CA LYS A 51 -9.40 -18.91 3.53
C LYS A 51 -8.40 -18.59 2.40
N ILE A 52 -8.22 -17.32 2.06
CA ILE A 52 -7.18 -16.86 1.12
C ILE A 52 -5.78 -17.11 1.71
N PHE A 53 -5.66 -17.17 3.03
CA PHE A 53 -4.40 -17.35 3.77
C PHE A 53 -4.46 -18.61 4.65
N PRO A 54 -4.45 -19.83 4.06
CA PRO A 54 -4.72 -21.07 4.78
C PRO A 54 -3.68 -21.43 5.88
N GLU A 55 -2.51 -20.81 5.85
CA GLU A 55 -1.42 -21.03 6.81
C GLU A 55 -1.29 -19.90 7.84
N SER A 56 -2.27 -19.00 7.90
CA SER A 56 -2.21 -17.78 8.71
C SER A 56 -3.29 -17.75 9.78
N GLN A 57 -2.95 -17.22 10.94
CA GLN A 57 -3.90 -16.91 12.01
C GLN A 57 -4.51 -15.53 11.80
N LEU A 58 -5.84 -15.42 11.81
CA LEU A 58 -6.51 -14.12 11.90
C LEU A 58 -6.24 -13.49 13.27
N GLN A 59 -5.75 -12.26 13.28
CA GLN A 59 -5.56 -11.40 14.45
C GLN A 59 -6.43 -10.15 14.32
N ILE A 60 -7.22 -9.88 15.35
CA ILE A 60 -8.14 -8.75 15.40
C ILE A 60 -7.73 -7.86 16.57
N PHE A 61 -7.33 -6.63 16.26
CA PHE A 61 -7.02 -5.60 17.24
C PHE A 61 -8.28 -4.79 17.51
N ILE A 62 -8.71 -4.72 18.77
CA ILE A 62 -9.94 -4.05 19.19
C ILE A 62 -9.71 -3.06 20.32
N ASP A 63 -10.53 -2.02 20.37
CA ASP A 63 -10.57 -1.07 21.49
C ASP A 63 -11.56 -1.53 22.57
N ARG A 64 -11.62 -0.77 23.67
CA ARG A 64 -12.55 -1.04 24.78
C ARG A 64 -14.03 -0.90 24.39
N ALA A 65 -14.34 -0.04 23.42
CA ALA A 65 -15.71 0.20 22.97
C ALA A 65 -16.27 -0.96 22.13
N ILE A 66 -15.40 -1.73 21.47
CA ILE A 66 -15.72 -3.00 20.83
C ILE A 66 -15.70 -4.15 21.83
N ALA A 67 -14.73 -4.17 22.76
CA ALA A 67 -14.65 -5.23 23.77
C ALA A 67 -15.85 -5.25 24.74
N SER A 68 -16.53 -4.12 24.92
CA SER A 68 -17.77 -4.05 25.74
C SER A 68 -19.04 -4.43 24.96
N ASP A 69 -18.93 -4.74 23.66
CA ASP A 69 -20.06 -5.02 22.77
C ASP A 69 -20.19 -6.53 22.53
N GLU A 70 -20.96 -7.21 23.39
CA GLU A 70 -21.07 -8.69 23.37
C GLU A 70 -21.60 -9.23 22.03
N ALA A 71 -22.45 -8.48 21.32
CA ALA A 71 -22.94 -8.90 20.01
C ALA A 71 -21.79 -8.97 18.98
N ILE A 72 -20.90 -7.97 18.99
CA ILE A 72 -19.72 -7.96 18.12
C ILE A 72 -18.70 -9.01 18.57
N LEU A 73 -18.46 -9.16 19.87
CA LEU A 73 -17.56 -10.20 20.38
C LEU A 73 -18.04 -11.60 20.03
N SER A 74 -19.35 -11.85 20.06
CA SER A 74 -19.91 -13.14 19.62
C SER A 74 -19.55 -13.45 18.16
N ILE A 75 -19.65 -12.45 17.26
CA ILE A 75 -19.22 -12.62 15.87
C ILE A 75 -17.72 -12.95 15.79
N MET A 76 -16.87 -12.27 16.57
CA MET A 76 -15.43 -12.53 16.56
C MET A 76 -15.06 -13.91 17.12
N ARG A 77 -15.79 -14.39 18.14
CA ARG A 77 -15.61 -15.72 18.74
C ARG A 77 -15.79 -16.84 17.71
N GLU A 78 -16.71 -16.66 16.75
CA GLU A 78 -16.94 -17.60 15.66
C GLU A 78 -15.83 -17.64 14.59
N LEU A 79 -14.95 -16.64 14.53
CA LEU A 79 -13.92 -16.53 13.48
C LEU A 79 -12.64 -17.35 13.74
N ASP A 80 -12.58 -18.14 14.83
CA ASP A 80 -11.35 -18.82 15.29
C ASP A 80 -10.14 -17.86 15.32
N ALA A 81 -10.39 -16.60 15.72
CA ALA A 81 -9.41 -15.52 15.66
C ALA A 81 -8.70 -15.32 17.00
N ARG A 82 -7.48 -14.76 16.94
CA ARG A 82 -6.83 -14.19 18.11
C ARG A 82 -7.27 -12.73 18.26
N ILE A 83 -7.83 -12.39 19.42
CA ILE A 83 -8.38 -11.06 19.68
C ILE A 83 -7.49 -10.35 20.70
N TYR A 84 -6.98 -9.19 20.32
CA TYR A 84 -6.17 -8.31 21.16
C TYR A 84 -6.96 -7.06 21.51
N LEU A 85 -7.18 -6.81 22.81
CA LEU A 85 -7.56 -5.49 23.31
C LEU A 85 -6.32 -4.61 23.36
N PHE A 86 -6.38 -3.45 22.72
CA PHE A 86 -5.38 -2.42 22.90
C PHE A 86 -5.86 -1.31 23.82
N GLU A 87 -5.01 -0.94 24.77
CA GLU A 87 -5.24 0.15 25.70
C GLU A 87 -4.06 1.11 25.62
N CYS A 88 -4.28 2.27 25.00
CA CYS A 88 -3.23 3.24 24.71
C CYS A 88 -3.57 4.56 25.42
N ASN A 89 -3.24 4.66 26.71
CA ASN A 89 -3.68 5.74 27.61
C ASN A 89 -3.39 7.14 27.04
N ASP A 90 -2.23 7.31 26.41
CA ASP A 90 -1.82 8.57 25.79
C ASP A 90 -2.66 9.00 24.57
N PHE A 91 -3.48 8.08 24.05
CA PHE A 91 -4.27 8.24 22.83
C PHE A 91 -5.76 8.01 23.11
N LEU A 92 -6.17 8.04 24.38
CA LEU A 92 -7.57 8.00 24.81
C LEU A 92 -8.12 9.42 24.97
N MET A 93 -9.35 9.61 24.49
CA MET A 93 -10.20 10.75 24.78
C MET A 93 -10.85 10.59 26.17
N LYS A 94 -11.39 11.69 26.73
CA LYS A 94 -11.98 11.71 28.08
C LYS A 94 -13.16 10.74 28.27
N ASP A 95 -13.79 10.31 27.19
CA ASP A 95 -14.92 9.38 27.12
C ASP A 95 -14.49 7.92 26.82
N GLY A 96 -13.19 7.64 26.79
CA GLY A 96 -12.65 6.29 26.60
C GLY A 96 -12.54 5.84 25.15
N PHE A 97 -12.82 6.71 24.18
CA PHE A 97 -12.59 6.46 22.76
C PHE A 97 -11.17 6.86 22.34
N HIS A 98 -10.65 6.31 21.25
CA HIS A 98 -9.34 6.71 20.75
C HIS A 98 -9.40 7.98 19.91
N VAL A 99 -8.33 8.78 19.98
CA VAL A 99 -8.21 10.01 19.19
C VAL A 99 -8.11 9.69 17.70
N GLY A 100 -9.08 10.15 16.92
CA GLY A 100 -9.04 10.12 15.46
C GLY A 100 -8.89 8.70 14.90
N LEU A 101 -7.93 8.54 13.98
CA LEU A 101 -7.66 7.28 13.30
C LEU A 101 -6.41 6.55 13.80
N PHE A 102 -5.88 6.90 14.97
CA PHE A 102 -4.71 6.22 15.56
C PHE A 102 -4.81 4.68 15.56
N GLY A 103 -6.01 4.15 15.84
CA GLY A 103 -6.26 2.71 15.84
C GLY A 103 -5.88 2.01 14.53
N THR A 104 -5.87 2.70 13.39
CA THR A 104 -5.47 2.09 12.11
C THR A 104 -4.03 1.58 12.10
N VAL A 105 -3.15 2.16 12.93
CA VAL A 105 -1.75 1.78 13.06
C VAL A 105 -1.56 0.50 13.90
N LEU A 106 -2.55 0.13 14.72
CA LEU A 106 -2.47 -1.04 15.60
C LEU A 106 -2.35 -2.34 14.82
N ARG A 107 -2.91 -2.41 13.62
CA ARG A 107 -2.75 -3.58 12.74
C ARG A 107 -1.29 -3.86 12.37
N PHE A 108 -0.42 -2.85 12.43
CA PHE A 108 1.00 -3.00 12.10
C PHE A 108 1.84 -3.64 13.21
N PHE A 109 1.30 -3.78 14.42
CA PHE A 109 2.06 -4.28 15.59
C PHE A 109 2.86 -5.57 15.34
N PRO A 110 2.33 -6.56 14.60
CA PRO A 110 3.05 -7.80 14.29
C PRO A 110 4.36 -7.59 13.51
N MET A 111 4.51 -6.49 12.76
CA MET A 111 5.72 -6.22 11.99
C MET A 111 6.86 -5.60 12.81
N PHE A 112 6.66 -5.31 14.09
CA PHE A 112 7.70 -4.77 14.96
C PHE A 112 8.35 -5.83 15.84
N ASP A 113 9.59 -5.59 16.24
CA ASP A 113 10.38 -6.40 17.16
C ASP A 113 10.03 -6.21 18.65
N ILE A 114 8.75 -6.01 18.96
CA ILE A 114 8.21 -5.98 20.33
C ILE A 114 7.61 -7.32 20.72
N ASN A 115 7.85 -7.76 21.97
CA ASN A 115 7.24 -8.87 22.74
C ASN A 115 6.21 -9.75 22.00
N THR A 116 6.60 -10.30 20.85
CA THR A 116 5.77 -11.10 19.97
C THR A 116 6.63 -12.26 19.51
N HIS A 117 5.99 -13.43 19.42
CA HIS A 117 6.58 -14.66 18.91
C HIS A 117 7.30 -14.42 17.58
N ALA A 118 8.25 -15.30 17.24
CA ALA A 118 8.83 -15.30 15.90
C ALA A 118 7.69 -15.33 14.87
N MET A 119 7.60 -14.27 14.07
CA MET A 119 6.62 -14.13 13.01
C MET A 119 7.37 -14.28 11.71
N THR A 120 6.84 -15.11 10.82
CA THR A 120 7.41 -15.30 9.49
C THR A 120 6.76 -14.34 8.49
N VAL A 121 5.44 -14.16 8.55
CA VAL A 121 4.67 -13.30 7.64
C VAL A 121 3.51 -12.61 8.38
N ALA A 122 3.34 -11.31 8.16
CA ALA A 122 2.14 -10.55 8.56
C ALA A 122 1.49 -9.87 7.35
N HIS A 123 0.29 -10.32 7.02
CA HIS A 123 -0.59 -9.66 6.04
C HIS A 123 -1.38 -8.55 6.74
N MET A 124 -1.34 -7.34 6.21
CA MET A 124 -2.14 -6.21 6.70
C MET A 124 -3.31 -6.01 5.76
N CYS A 125 -4.52 -6.12 6.30
CA CYS A 125 -5.74 -6.03 5.52
C CYS A 125 -6.70 -5.00 6.13
N ASP A 126 -7.58 -4.46 5.30
CA ASP A 126 -8.73 -3.71 5.78
C ASP A 126 -9.81 -4.65 6.30
N LEU A 127 -10.64 -4.17 7.23
CA LEU A 127 -11.74 -4.94 7.79
C LEU A 127 -12.81 -5.27 6.74
N GLU A 128 -13.04 -4.37 5.77
CA GLU A 128 -14.05 -4.48 4.73
C GLU A 128 -13.46 -4.46 3.31
N PRO A 129 -12.69 -5.51 2.90
CA PRO A 129 -12.08 -5.52 1.58
C PRO A 129 -13.15 -5.56 0.48
N ASP A 130 -13.01 -4.69 -0.53
CA ASP A 130 -13.75 -4.78 -1.79
C ASP A 130 -13.14 -5.85 -2.72
N GLU A 131 -13.77 -6.09 -3.87
CA GLU A 131 -13.31 -7.09 -4.85
C GLU A 131 -11.85 -6.87 -5.29
N THR A 132 -11.43 -5.60 -5.42
CA THR A 132 -10.07 -5.29 -5.82
C THR A 132 -9.07 -5.61 -4.71
N LYS A 133 -9.45 -5.41 -3.45
CA LYS A 133 -8.65 -5.81 -2.28
C LYS A 133 -8.59 -7.33 -2.14
N ILE A 134 -9.68 -8.04 -2.42
CA ILE A 134 -9.69 -9.51 -2.43
C ILE A 134 -8.71 -10.07 -3.48
N LEU A 135 -8.66 -9.48 -4.68
CA LEU A 135 -7.67 -9.85 -5.68
C LEU A 135 -6.24 -9.59 -5.20
N ALA A 136 -6.00 -8.42 -4.59
CA ALA A 136 -4.70 -8.08 -3.99
C ALA A 136 -4.28 -9.11 -2.94
N MET A 137 -5.20 -9.53 -2.05
CA MET A 137 -4.95 -10.52 -1.00
C MET A 137 -4.46 -11.86 -1.57
N ASN A 138 -5.01 -12.32 -2.70
CA ASN A 138 -4.54 -13.54 -3.37
C ASN A 138 -3.08 -13.40 -3.85
N ASN A 139 -2.74 -12.28 -4.47
CA ASN A 139 -1.38 -12.00 -4.93
C ASN A 139 -0.41 -11.87 -3.75
N LEU A 140 -0.82 -11.20 -2.68
CA LEU A 140 -0.04 -11.07 -1.44
C LEU A 140 0.26 -12.44 -0.83
N ASN A 141 -0.75 -13.31 -0.70
CA ASN A 141 -0.55 -14.68 -0.20
C ASN A 141 0.45 -15.45 -1.08
N LYS A 142 0.26 -15.43 -2.40
CA LYS A 142 1.14 -16.12 -3.36
C LYS A 142 2.60 -15.65 -3.23
N LEU A 143 2.83 -14.34 -3.20
CA LEU A 143 4.17 -13.74 -3.22
C LEU A 143 4.84 -13.71 -1.84
N SER A 144 4.07 -13.85 -0.75
CA SER A 144 4.62 -13.98 0.61
C SER A 144 5.45 -15.27 0.84
N LYS A 145 5.47 -16.18 -0.14
CA LYS A 145 6.27 -17.41 -0.12
C LYS A 145 7.69 -17.20 -0.67
N LEU A 146 7.98 -16.02 -1.21
CA LEU A 146 9.31 -15.69 -1.73
C LEU A 146 10.33 -15.57 -0.60
N LYS A 147 11.50 -16.18 -0.78
CA LYS A 147 12.57 -16.13 0.23
C LYS A 147 13.25 -14.77 0.24
N GLU A 148 13.72 -14.37 1.42
CA GLU A 148 14.52 -13.14 1.65
C GLU A 148 13.83 -11.83 1.25
N VAL A 149 12.52 -11.86 1.02
CA VAL A 149 11.72 -10.65 0.81
C VAL A 149 11.37 -10.07 2.17
N SER A 150 11.43 -8.74 2.30
CA SER A 150 11.04 -8.02 3.52
C SER A 150 9.62 -7.45 3.45
N LEU A 151 9.17 -7.09 2.24
CA LEU A 151 7.87 -6.46 2.00
C LEU A 151 7.32 -6.90 0.64
N VAL A 152 6.05 -7.27 0.60
CA VAL A 152 5.25 -7.40 -0.62
C VAL A 152 4.09 -6.42 -0.52
N TYR A 153 3.82 -5.63 -1.54
CA TYR A 153 2.62 -4.80 -1.56
C TYR A 153 2.00 -4.66 -2.93
N GLU A 154 0.67 -4.52 -2.95
CA GLU A 154 -0.02 -4.08 -4.14
C GLU A 154 0.07 -2.58 -4.25
N ASN A 155 0.45 -2.19 -5.45
CA ASN A 155 0.63 -0.81 -5.79
C ASN A 155 -0.80 -0.15 -5.88
N THR A 156 -1.00 1.05 -5.31
CA THR A 156 -2.23 1.86 -5.49
C THR A 156 -2.36 2.41 -6.92
N ASN A 157 -3.38 3.22 -7.26
CA ASN A 157 -3.44 3.84 -8.61
C ASN A 157 -2.32 4.88 -8.73
N ILE A 158 -1.19 4.47 -9.29
CA ILE A 158 0.10 4.81 -8.70
C ILE A 158 0.88 5.90 -9.35
N TYR A 159 0.35 6.39 -10.44
CA TYR A 159 1.21 7.11 -11.33
C TYR A 159 1.09 8.62 -11.05
N GLU A 160 0.02 9.10 -10.41
CA GLU A 160 0.01 10.46 -9.83
C GLU A 160 1.16 10.63 -8.84
N LYS A 161 1.31 9.67 -7.92
CA LYS A 161 2.24 9.76 -6.81
C LYS A 161 3.66 9.30 -7.15
N LEU A 162 3.85 8.41 -8.14
CA LEU A 162 5.18 8.05 -8.64
C LEU A 162 5.88 9.22 -9.32
N PHE A 163 5.12 10.02 -10.08
CA PHE A 163 5.66 11.07 -10.94
C PHE A 163 5.54 12.47 -10.34
N ASP A 164 4.74 12.65 -9.28
CA ASP A 164 4.80 13.80 -8.40
C ASP A 164 5.90 13.64 -7.34
N THR A 165 6.36 14.75 -6.78
CA THR A 165 7.45 14.93 -5.80
C THR A 165 7.35 14.13 -4.49
N GLN A 166 6.35 13.25 -4.36
CA GLN A 166 6.05 12.51 -3.13
C GLN A 166 6.55 11.06 -3.12
N SER A 167 7.02 10.52 -4.26
CA SER A 167 7.67 9.20 -4.28
C SER A 167 9.12 9.31 -3.81
N THR A 168 9.58 8.35 -3.00
CA THR A 168 11.01 8.17 -2.77
C THR A 168 11.62 7.55 -4.02
N MET A 169 12.32 8.35 -4.80
CA MET A 169 13.15 7.87 -5.91
C MET A 169 14.50 7.44 -5.33
N ASN A 170 14.88 6.18 -5.52
CA ASN A 170 16.25 5.73 -5.28
C ASN A 170 16.80 5.12 -6.58
N ASP A 171 17.92 5.63 -7.06
CA ASP A 171 18.59 5.22 -8.31
C ASP A 171 17.65 5.09 -9.54
N GLY A 172 16.62 5.93 -9.58
CA GLY A 172 15.66 5.99 -10.68
C GLY A 172 14.50 4.99 -10.60
N ILE A 173 14.46 4.09 -9.61
CA ILE A 173 13.29 3.24 -9.40
C ILE A 173 12.24 4.01 -8.60
N PRO A 174 11.03 4.14 -9.16
CA PRO A 174 9.98 4.85 -8.47
C PRO A 174 9.32 3.84 -7.51
N TYR A 175 9.46 4.06 -6.20
CA TYR A 175 8.80 3.25 -5.17
C TYR A 175 7.38 3.74 -4.97
N PRO A 176 6.36 2.95 -5.32
CA PRO A 176 5.02 3.46 -5.24
C PRO A 176 4.43 3.50 -3.84
N TRP A 177 3.39 4.32 -3.70
CA TRP A 177 2.67 4.49 -2.44
C TRP A 177 2.01 3.18 -1.98
N VAL A 178 2.38 2.73 -0.79
CA VAL A 178 1.84 1.54 -0.12
C VAL A 178 0.46 1.87 0.45
N ASP A 179 -0.54 1.08 0.10
CA ASP A 179 -1.86 1.07 0.75
C ASP A 179 -1.77 0.27 2.05
N ALA A 180 -2.26 0.86 3.15
CA ALA A 180 -2.19 0.22 4.45
C ALA A 180 -3.04 -1.06 4.56
N GLY A 181 -4.03 -1.24 3.68
CA GLY A 181 -4.84 -2.46 3.60
C GLY A 181 -4.38 -3.50 2.58
N LYS A 182 -3.24 -3.29 1.88
CA LYS A 182 -2.78 -4.16 0.77
C LYS A 182 -1.28 -4.46 0.79
N PHE A 183 -0.73 -4.82 1.95
CA PHE A 183 0.67 -5.23 2.03
C PHE A 183 0.91 -6.39 2.98
N THR A 184 2.10 -6.96 2.86
CA THR A 184 2.58 -8.08 3.66
C THR A 184 4.01 -7.81 4.09
N ALA A 185 4.23 -7.75 5.41
CA ALA A 185 5.54 -7.66 6.01
C ALA A 185 6.08 -9.07 6.29
N MET A 186 7.32 -9.32 5.89
CA MET A 186 7.99 -10.61 6.06
C MET A 186 9.26 -10.49 6.92
N LYS A 187 9.62 -9.26 7.29
CA LYS A 187 10.73 -8.95 8.17
C LYS A 187 10.23 -8.02 9.27
N LYS A 188 10.58 -8.35 10.51
CA LYS A 188 10.35 -7.44 11.64
C LYS A 188 11.29 -6.24 11.57
N VAL A 189 10.80 -5.09 12.01
CA VAL A 189 11.56 -3.84 12.06
C VAL A 189 11.58 -3.28 13.48
N PRO A 190 12.53 -2.38 13.79
CA PRO A 190 12.60 -1.75 15.10
C PRO A 190 11.30 -1.03 15.46
N PHE A 191 10.77 -1.32 16.64
CA PHE A 191 9.60 -0.63 17.18
C PHE A 191 9.78 0.88 17.30
N THR A 192 11.03 1.32 17.46
CA THR A 192 11.41 2.73 17.55
C THR A 192 10.92 3.53 16.34
N LEU A 193 10.75 2.90 15.17
CA LEU A 193 10.15 3.56 14.01
C LEU A 193 8.73 4.05 14.29
N LEU A 194 7.90 3.22 14.94
CA LEU A 194 6.55 3.59 15.28
C LEU A 194 6.52 4.56 16.47
N SER A 195 7.27 4.30 17.54
CA SER A 195 7.23 5.16 18.72
C SER A 195 7.70 6.59 18.40
N SER A 196 8.80 6.74 17.64
CA SER A 196 9.28 8.07 17.23
C SER A 196 8.32 8.77 16.26
N TYR A 197 7.66 8.02 15.37
CA TYR A 197 6.62 8.59 14.50
C TYR A 197 5.44 9.17 15.31
N LEU A 198 4.99 8.45 16.33
CA LEU A 198 3.90 8.91 17.19
C LEU A 198 4.30 10.10 18.07
N GLU A 199 5.54 10.13 18.56
CA GLU A 199 6.11 11.28 19.27
C GLU A 199 6.17 12.53 18.39
N ASP A 200 6.60 12.37 17.14
CA ASP A 200 6.67 13.46 16.15
C ASP A 200 5.30 14.08 15.83
N ILE A 201 4.25 13.26 15.77
CA ILE A 201 2.87 13.74 15.64
C ILE A 201 2.47 14.54 16.88
N LYS A 202 2.70 14.00 18.09
CA LYS A 202 2.37 14.66 19.36
C LYS A 202 3.11 15.99 19.52
N SER A 203 4.36 16.08 19.08
CA SER A 203 5.16 17.30 19.15
C SER A 203 4.74 18.37 18.12
N GLY A 204 3.73 18.09 17.28
CA GLY A 204 3.18 19.05 16.32
C GLY A 204 4.07 19.28 15.10
N LYS A 205 4.96 18.34 14.73
CA LYS A 205 5.77 18.49 13.51
C LYS A 205 4.87 18.63 12.29
N LYS A 206 4.92 19.80 11.65
CA LYS A 206 4.04 20.21 10.53
C LYS A 206 4.04 19.23 9.36
N PHE A 207 5.12 18.48 9.15
CA PHE A 207 5.25 17.52 8.06
C PHE A 207 4.14 16.46 8.07
N PHE A 208 3.84 15.90 9.25
CA PHE A 208 2.83 14.86 9.40
C PHE A 208 1.38 15.42 9.40
N ASN A 209 1.22 16.72 9.68
CA ASN A 209 -0.05 17.44 9.56
C ASN A 209 -0.36 17.88 8.12
N ARG A 210 0.64 17.92 7.22
CA ARG A 210 0.50 18.44 5.84
C ARG A 210 -0.32 17.51 4.95
N TYR A 211 -0.28 16.21 5.17
CA TYR A 211 -1.10 15.25 4.44
C TYR A 211 -2.56 15.23 4.92
N GLY A 212 -2.81 15.79 6.10
CA GLY A 212 -4.15 16.08 6.60
C GLY A 212 -4.82 17.27 5.90
N THR A 213 -4.16 18.12 5.11
CA THR A 213 -4.78 19.41 4.72
C THR A 213 -5.95 19.33 3.74
N TRP A 214 -6.19 18.21 3.05
CA TRP A 214 -7.36 18.04 2.18
C TRP A 214 -8.60 17.44 2.89
N THR A 215 -8.43 16.71 4.01
CA THR A 215 -9.53 16.04 4.73
C THR A 215 -9.57 16.33 6.24
N ALA A 216 -8.50 16.85 6.82
CA ALA A 216 -8.31 17.14 8.25
C ALA A 216 -8.59 18.61 8.63
N GLN A 217 -9.30 19.37 7.80
CA GLN A 217 -9.85 20.65 8.25
C GLN A 217 -10.86 20.50 9.40
N LYS A 218 -11.23 19.27 9.78
CA LYS A 218 -11.99 19.03 11.01
C LYS A 218 -11.06 18.94 12.21
N LYS A 219 -11.12 19.95 13.07
CA LYS A 219 -10.58 19.98 14.44
C LYS A 219 -11.00 18.76 15.30
N GLU A 220 -11.97 17.96 14.83
CA GLU A 220 -12.62 16.86 15.54
C GLU A 220 -11.76 15.59 15.69
N HIS A 221 -10.75 15.37 14.85
CA HIS A 221 -9.91 14.14 14.89
C HIS A 221 -8.54 14.33 15.59
N GLY A 222 -8.32 15.49 16.24
CA GLY A 222 -7.06 15.79 16.93
C GLY A 222 -5.83 15.74 16.00
N TYR A 223 -4.71 15.23 16.52
CA TYR A 223 -3.45 15.12 15.77
C TYR A 223 -3.38 13.93 14.80
N PHE A 224 -4.34 13.00 14.87
CA PHE A 224 -4.33 11.74 14.10
C PHE A 224 -5.37 11.78 12.97
N SER A 225 -4.99 12.46 11.88
CA SER A 225 -5.83 12.65 10.70
C SER A 225 -5.97 11.39 9.82
N PHE A 226 -6.88 11.45 8.84
CA PHE A 226 -7.00 10.42 7.79
C PHE A 226 -5.67 10.14 7.11
N GLY A 227 -5.36 8.86 6.95
CA GLY A 227 -4.14 8.41 6.29
C GLY A 227 -2.91 8.31 7.20
N VAL A 228 -3.06 8.39 8.53
CA VAL A 228 -1.94 8.28 9.49
C VAL A 228 -1.11 7.01 9.26
N ASP A 229 -1.77 5.90 9.01
CA ASP A 229 -1.13 4.62 8.74
C ASP A 229 -0.41 4.59 7.38
N GLU A 230 -1.01 5.13 6.31
CA GLU A 230 -0.33 5.26 5.03
C GLU A 230 0.85 6.25 5.09
N ILE A 231 0.73 7.35 5.83
CA ILE A 231 1.84 8.30 6.04
C ILE A 231 3.01 7.59 6.71
N PHE A 232 2.75 6.83 7.77
CA PHE A 232 3.77 6.03 8.43
C PHE A 232 4.44 5.04 7.45
N LEU A 233 3.64 4.31 6.66
CA LEU A 233 4.18 3.34 5.72
C LEU A 233 5.10 3.97 4.68
N ASN A 234 4.72 5.13 4.14
CA ASN A 234 5.40 5.72 2.99
C ASN A 234 6.51 6.71 3.37
N HIS A 235 6.45 7.33 4.54
CA HIS A 235 7.45 8.30 4.98
C HIS A 235 8.38 7.80 6.08
N VAL A 236 8.07 6.68 6.73
CA VAL A 236 8.91 6.10 7.78
C VAL A 236 9.33 4.68 7.43
N TYR A 237 8.37 3.78 7.25
CA TYR A 237 8.65 2.35 7.11
C TYR A 237 9.34 1.98 5.78
N LEU A 238 8.76 2.38 4.65
CA LEU A 238 9.32 2.07 3.32
C LEU A 238 10.70 2.73 3.11
N PRO A 239 10.93 4.01 3.45
CA PRO A 239 12.26 4.61 3.38
C PRO A 239 13.29 3.87 4.25
N TRP A 240 12.90 3.44 5.46
CA TRP A 240 13.78 2.66 6.32
C TRP A 240 14.15 1.32 5.68
N LEU A 241 13.19 0.61 5.07
CA LEU A 241 13.47 -0.63 4.34
C LEU A 241 14.45 -0.42 3.19
N ILE A 242 14.27 0.65 2.41
CA ILE A 242 15.15 1.00 1.29
C ILE A 242 16.57 1.30 1.79
N HIS A 243 16.69 2.12 2.84
CA HIS A 243 17.99 2.47 3.43
C HIS A 243 18.72 1.26 4.03
N ASN A 244 17.97 0.28 4.56
CA ASN A 244 18.51 -0.96 5.11
C ASN A 244 18.64 -2.08 4.05
N ASN A 245 18.68 -1.72 2.78
CA ASN A 245 18.90 -2.62 1.66
C ASN A 245 17.94 -3.83 1.63
N ALA A 246 16.68 -3.59 1.96
CA ALA A 246 15.65 -4.63 1.93
C ALA A 246 15.29 -5.03 0.49
N LYS A 247 15.00 -6.32 0.29
CA LYS A 247 14.38 -6.83 -0.93
C LYS A 247 12.87 -6.63 -0.84
N ILE A 248 12.29 -5.90 -1.79
CA ILE A 248 10.89 -5.45 -1.81
C ILE A 248 10.22 -5.95 -3.08
N VAL A 249 9.00 -6.46 -2.98
CA VAL A 249 8.20 -6.92 -4.11
C VAL A 249 7.01 -5.98 -4.29
N ILE A 250 6.86 -5.45 -5.50
CA ILE A 250 5.82 -4.49 -5.85
C ILE A 250 4.94 -5.13 -6.91
N ILE A 251 3.68 -5.42 -6.56
CA ILE A 251 2.69 -5.97 -7.51
C ILE A 251 2.16 -4.81 -8.34
N LEU A 252 2.45 -4.80 -9.65
CA LEU A 252 2.00 -3.74 -10.54
C LEU A 252 0.63 -4.08 -11.11
N LYS A 253 -0.40 -3.49 -10.50
CA LYS A 253 -1.77 -3.52 -10.98
C LYS A 253 -1.94 -2.59 -12.18
N ASP A 254 -2.68 -3.07 -13.17
CA ASP A 254 -3.08 -2.31 -14.36
C ASP A 254 -1.89 -1.67 -15.09
N ALA A 255 -0.71 -2.31 -15.08
CA ALA A 255 0.46 -1.77 -15.77
C ALA A 255 0.13 -1.66 -17.26
N HIS A 256 0.08 -0.45 -17.80
CA HIS A 256 -0.15 -0.22 -19.21
C HIS A 256 0.94 0.69 -19.79
N PRO A 257 1.54 0.35 -20.96
CA PRO A 257 2.64 1.12 -21.56
C PRO A 257 2.40 2.62 -21.67
N GLY A 258 1.13 3.02 -21.80
CA GLY A 258 0.78 4.44 -21.92
C GLY A 258 0.77 5.23 -20.61
N ILE A 259 0.80 4.56 -19.47
CA ILE A 259 0.66 5.21 -18.18
C ILE A 259 1.79 6.18 -17.83
N PRO A 260 3.08 5.85 -18.01
CA PRO A 260 4.16 6.79 -17.73
C PRO A 260 4.00 8.09 -18.51
N VAL A 261 3.54 7.99 -19.75
CA VAL A 261 3.33 9.14 -20.63
C VAL A 261 2.18 10.00 -20.10
N TYR A 262 1.04 9.39 -19.73
CA TYR A 262 -0.10 10.08 -19.15
C TYR A 262 0.30 10.94 -17.94
N TRP A 263 1.06 10.36 -17.01
CA TRP A 263 1.39 11.04 -15.76
C TRP A 263 2.59 11.97 -15.85
N MET A 264 3.54 11.70 -16.76
CA MET A 264 4.64 12.60 -17.03
C MET A 264 4.28 13.70 -18.02
N LYS A 265 3.03 13.76 -18.52
CA LYS A 265 2.58 14.68 -19.57
C LYS A 265 3.09 16.11 -19.40
N LYS A 266 2.86 16.76 -18.24
CA LYS A 266 3.33 18.13 -17.97
C LYS A 266 4.85 18.29 -18.06
N LYS A 267 5.62 17.28 -17.67
CA LYS A 267 7.09 17.27 -17.75
C LYS A 267 7.54 17.04 -19.19
N LEU A 268 6.88 16.12 -19.90
CA LEU A 268 7.16 15.80 -21.29
C LEU A 268 6.81 16.97 -22.22
N GLU A 269 5.72 17.70 -21.97
CA GLU A 269 5.33 18.91 -22.72
C GLU A 269 6.45 19.96 -22.77
N LYS A 270 7.29 20.03 -21.72
CA LYS A 270 8.42 20.96 -21.65
C LYS A 270 9.68 20.46 -22.38
N LYS A 271 9.72 19.19 -22.80
CA LYS A 271 10.88 18.63 -23.53
C LYS A 271 10.75 18.90 -25.03
N HIS A 272 11.78 19.51 -25.62
CA HIS A 272 11.82 19.88 -27.03
C HIS A 272 11.53 18.70 -27.99
N GLN A 273 12.00 17.50 -27.65
CA GLN A 273 11.83 16.28 -28.46
C GLN A 273 10.44 15.63 -28.39
N THR A 274 9.58 16.02 -27.45
CA THR A 274 8.30 15.32 -27.21
C THR A 274 7.36 15.35 -28.41
N LYS A 275 7.29 16.47 -29.13
CA LYS A 275 6.45 16.56 -30.34
C LYS A 275 6.89 15.55 -31.39
N GLN A 276 8.20 15.48 -31.67
CA GLN A 276 8.76 14.57 -32.67
C GLN A 276 8.53 13.10 -32.28
N ILE A 277 8.73 12.77 -30.99
CA ILE A 277 8.55 11.42 -30.47
C ILE A 277 7.08 10.99 -30.53
N LEU A 278 6.15 11.83 -30.09
CA LEU A 278 4.73 11.49 -30.14
C LEU A 278 4.21 11.39 -31.58
N ASN A 279 4.64 12.28 -32.47
CA ASN A 279 4.31 12.21 -33.89
C ASN A 279 4.83 10.91 -34.53
N TYR A 280 6.04 10.49 -34.16
CA TYR A 280 6.60 9.21 -34.59
C TYR A 280 5.76 8.04 -34.07
N ILE A 281 5.47 7.98 -32.77
CA ILE A 281 4.69 6.90 -32.18
C ILE A 281 3.31 6.80 -32.85
N LEU A 282 2.61 7.92 -33.00
CA LEU A 282 1.22 7.97 -33.48
C LEU A 282 1.07 8.06 -35.00
N ASP A 283 2.16 8.17 -35.75
CA ASP A 283 2.15 8.37 -37.21
C ASP A 283 1.40 9.62 -37.69
N LYS A 284 1.37 10.68 -36.87
CA LYS A 284 0.55 11.87 -37.12
C LYS A 284 1.33 13.14 -36.87
N SER A 285 1.12 14.14 -37.72
CA SER A 285 1.67 15.49 -37.52
C SER A 285 0.64 16.37 -36.83
N GLN A 286 0.71 16.47 -35.51
CA GLN A 286 -0.27 17.24 -34.73
C GLN A 286 0.37 18.01 -33.59
N SER A 287 -0.44 18.78 -32.86
CA SER A 287 0.05 19.47 -31.65
C SER A 287 0.39 18.45 -30.55
N VAL A 288 1.25 18.85 -29.62
CA VAL A 288 1.62 18.01 -28.46
C VAL A 288 0.39 17.64 -27.63
N SER A 289 -0.52 18.59 -27.40
CA SER A 289 -1.75 18.37 -26.63
C SER A 289 -2.67 17.35 -27.29
N GLN A 290 -2.88 17.46 -28.61
CA GLN A 290 -3.66 16.48 -29.38
C GLN A 290 -3.00 15.10 -29.35
N SER A 291 -1.67 15.05 -29.51
CA SER A 291 -0.92 13.80 -29.45
C SER A 291 -1.09 13.08 -28.12
N PHE A 292 -1.03 13.78 -26.99
CA PHE A 292 -1.29 13.13 -25.70
C PHE A 292 -2.71 12.60 -25.58
N SER A 293 -3.71 13.37 -26.02
CA SER A 293 -5.11 12.91 -25.99
C SER A 293 -5.32 11.64 -26.81
N GLU A 294 -4.64 11.54 -27.96
CA GLU A 294 -4.71 10.38 -28.82
C GLU A 294 -3.90 9.20 -28.27
N PHE A 295 -2.69 9.46 -27.78
CA PHE A 295 -1.86 8.45 -27.11
C PHE A 295 -2.63 7.80 -25.96
N ASP A 296 -3.31 8.58 -25.11
CA ASP A 296 -4.15 8.04 -24.05
C ASP A 296 -5.29 7.17 -24.60
N LYS A 297 -5.91 7.54 -25.72
CA LYS A 297 -6.98 6.73 -26.33
C LYS A 297 -6.47 5.40 -26.87
N VAL A 298 -5.32 5.41 -27.55
CA VAL A 298 -4.69 4.24 -28.16
C VAL A 298 -4.25 3.25 -27.10
N PHE A 299 -3.55 3.75 -26.08
CA PHE A 299 -2.94 2.91 -25.07
C PHE A 299 -3.98 2.55 -23.99
N TYR A 300 -4.93 3.40 -23.60
CA TYR A 300 -5.81 3.10 -22.46
C TYR A 300 -7.09 2.29 -22.79
N LYS A 301 -7.55 2.24 -24.06
CA LYS A 301 -8.82 1.56 -24.40
C LYS A 301 -8.65 0.05 -24.64
N LYS A 302 -9.48 -0.75 -23.97
CA LYS A 302 -9.55 -2.21 -24.09
C LYS A 302 -9.95 -2.64 -25.51
N GLY A 303 -8.97 -3.07 -26.28
CA GLY A 303 -9.14 -3.69 -27.59
C GLY A 303 -7.86 -3.55 -28.41
N THR A 304 -7.12 -4.64 -28.60
CA THR A 304 -5.90 -4.64 -29.41
C THR A 304 -6.27 -4.66 -30.89
N THR A 305 -6.34 -3.49 -31.52
CA THR A 305 -6.41 -3.41 -32.99
C THR A 305 -5.01 -3.61 -33.58
N GLN A 306 -4.89 -3.96 -34.87
CA GLN A 306 -3.58 -4.00 -35.55
C GLN A 306 -2.86 -2.65 -35.48
N GLU A 307 -3.62 -1.55 -35.51
CA GLU A 307 -3.11 -0.19 -35.37
C GLU A 307 -2.47 0.03 -33.98
N ASN A 308 -3.11 -0.48 -32.92
CA ASN A 308 -2.56 -0.41 -31.55
C ASN A 308 -1.24 -1.19 -31.43
N ILE A 309 -1.10 -2.33 -32.12
CA ILE A 309 0.16 -3.10 -32.12
C ILE A 309 1.30 -2.28 -32.74
N LYS A 310 1.05 -1.58 -33.85
CA LYS A 310 2.03 -0.70 -34.50
C LYS A 310 2.49 0.41 -33.57
N TYR A 311 1.55 1.05 -32.86
CA TYR A 311 1.87 2.12 -31.90
C TYR A 311 2.66 1.61 -30.69
N VAL A 312 2.32 0.43 -30.15
CA VAL A 312 3.08 -0.22 -29.08
C VAL A 312 4.51 -0.52 -29.52
N ARG A 313 4.71 -1.03 -30.73
CA ARG A 313 6.06 -1.30 -31.27
C ARG A 313 6.90 -0.03 -31.37
N ARG A 314 6.36 1.04 -31.94
CA ARG A 314 7.07 2.32 -32.03
C ARG A 314 7.36 2.92 -30.66
N PHE A 315 6.46 2.72 -29.69
CA PHE A 315 6.71 3.11 -28.30
C PHE A 315 7.89 2.33 -27.70
N ILE A 316 7.96 1.01 -27.89
CA ILE A 316 9.11 0.18 -27.47
C ILE A 316 10.40 0.70 -28.11
N GLU A 317 10.41 0.96 -29.41
CA GLU A 317 11.58 1.49 -30.14
C GLU A 317 12.05 2.83 -29.54
N ILE A 318 11.13 3.70 -29.12
CA ILE A 318 11.47 4.95 -28.40
C ILE A 318 12.07 4.67 -27.03
N LEU A 319 11.55 3.71 -26.27
CA LEU A 319 12.11 3.36 -24.96
C LEU A 319 13.53 2.79 -25.07
N GLU A 320 13.83 2.06 -26.16
CA GLU A 320 15.16 1.50 -26.43
C GLU A 320 16.16 2.55 -26.91
N THR A 321 15.73 3.42 -27.85
CA THR A 321 16.63 4.35 -28.55
C THR A 321 16.72 5.74 -27.92
N ARG A 322 15.70 6.15 -27.15
CA ARG A 322 15.61 7.45 -26.48
C ARG A 322 15.14 7.31 -25.03
N PRO A 323 15.83 6.48 -24.21
CA PRO A 323 15.41 6.17 -22.85
C PRO A 323 15.33 7.41 -21.94
N GLU A 324 16.07 8.47 -22.24
CA GLU A 324 16.07 9.75 -21.52
C GLU A 324 14.77 10.55 -21.68
N TRP A 325 13.94 10.23 -22.68
CA TRP A 325 12.64 10.89 -22.87
C TRP A 325 11.71 10.65 -21.68
N LEU A 326 11.52 9.40 -21.25
CA LEU A 326 10.83 9.07 -20.00
C LEU A 326 11.77 9.05 -18.79
N GLY A 327 13.07 8.86 -19.02
CA GLY A 327 14.07 8.64 -17.98
C GLY A 327 14.50 7.18 -17.98
N HIS A 328 15.81 6.94 -17.93
CA HIS A 328 16.43 5.63 -18.18
C HIS A 328 15.82 4.49 -17.35
N ALA A 329 15.61 4.71 -16.06
CA ALA A 329 15.08 3.67 -15.18
C ALA A 329 13.61 3.33 -15.48
N ILE A 330 12.78 4.34 -15.79
CA ILE A 330 11.38 4.14 -16.20
C ILE A 330 11.35 3.40 -17.54
N SER A 331 12.14 3.82 -18.53
CA SER A 331 12.23 3.16 -19.84
C SER A 331 12.63 1.69 -19.69
N LYS A 332 13.65 1.40 -18.88
CA LYS A 332 14.11 0.03 -18.59
C LYS A 332 13.04 -0.82 -17.90
N LEU A 333 12.33 -0.25 -16.92
CA LEU A 333 11.20 -0.93 -16.25
C LEU A 333 10.13 -1.33 -17.27
N TRP A 334 9.70 -0.40 -18.11
CA TRP A 334 8.61 -0.65 -19.07
C TRP A 334 9.00 -1.61 -20.17
N LEU A 335 10.22 -1.53 -20.70
CA LEU A 335 10.72 -2.52 -21.64
C LEU A 335 10.64 -3.93 -21.08
N ARG A 336 11.05 -4.10 -19.81
CA ARG A 336 10.92 -5.39 -19.15
C ARG A 336 9.45 -5.79 -18.97
N LEU A 337 8.58 -4.94 -18.43
CA LEU A 337 7.17 -5.28 -18.20
C LEU A 337 6.42 -5.67 -19.48
N ILE A 338 6.69 -4.96 -20.59
CA ILE A 338 6.09 -5.27 -21.89
C ILE A 338 6.48 -6.67 -22.36
N SER A 339 7.69 -7.14 -22.03
CA SER A 339 8.19 -8.46 -22.45
C SER A 339 7.60 -9.65 -21.67
N VAL A 340 7.12 -9.47 -20.42
CA VAL A 340 6.73 -10.59 -19.53
C VAL A 340 5.22 -10.75 -19.32
N ASN A 341 4.40 -9.90 -19.96
CA ASN A 341 2.98 -9.66 -19.68
C ASN A 341 2.77 -8.65 -18.53
N LEU A 342 1.78 -7.77 -18.70
CA LEU A 342 1.56 -6.57 -17.91
C LEU A 342 1.07 -6.83 -16.47
N ASN A 343 0.58 -8.04 -16.19
CA ASN A 343 0.31 -8.49 -14.83
C ASN A 343 1.58 -9.13 -14.25
N ALA A 344 2.39 -8.31 -13.59
CA ALA A 344 3.65 -8.74 -12.98
C ALA A 344 3.90 -8.07 -11.63
N ALA A 345 4.71 -8.72 -10.81
CA ALA A 345 5.35 -8.11 -9.66
C ALA A 345 6.83 -7.89 -9.96
N ILE A 346 7.37 -6.73 -9.59
CA ILE A 346 8.80 -6.46 -9.71
C ILE A 346 9.48 -6.69 -8.36
N VAL A 347 10.65 -7.31 -8.40
CA VAL A 347 11.51 -7.48 -7.22
C VAL A 347 12.59 -6.42 -7.28
N VAL A 348 12.63 -5.58 -6.25
CA VAL A 348 13.56 -4.47 -6.12
C VAL A 348 14.49 -4.72 -4.94
N HIS A 349 15.79 -4.52 -5.15
CA HIS A 349 16.82 -4.61 -4.13
C HIS A 349 17.90 -3.57 -4.41
N ASN A 350 18.34 -2.84 -3.38
CA ASN A 350 19.29 -1.73 -3.50
C ASN A 350 18.94 -0.73 -4.62
N GLY A 351 17.68 -0.29 -4.69
CA GLY A 351 17.23 0.64 -5.74
C GLY A 351 17.33 0.08 -7.17
N THR A 352 17.46 -1.24 -7.35
CA THR A 352 17.58 -1.91 -8.65
C THR A 352 16.52 -3.01 -8.83
N ILE A 353 15.92 -3.13 -10.04
CA ILE A 353 15.02 -4.24 -10.38
C ILE A 353 15.89 -5.47 -10.65
N ILE A 354 15.85 -6.42 -9.74
CA ILE A 354 16.63 -7.65 -9.83
C ILE A 354 15.85 -8.81 -10.46
N ASP A 355 14.51 -8.78 -10.41
CA ASP A 355 13.67 -9.84 -10.96
C ASP A 355 12.24 -9.36 -11.29
N ILE A 356 11.50 -10.12 -12.10
CA ILE A 356 10.09 -9.91 -12.43
C ILE A 356 9.34 -11.24 -12.31
N VAL A 357 8.35 -11.26 -11.43
CA VAL A 357 7.52 -12.43 -11.14
C VAL A 357 6.16 -12.29 -11.82
N LYS A 358 5.77 -13.29 -12.60
CA LYS A 358 4.44 -13.35 -13.21
C LYS A 358 3.39 -13.69 -12.14
N ILE A 359 2.36 -12.85 -12.01
CA ILE A 359 1.28 -13.02 -11.03
C ILE A 359 0.09 -13.77 -11.59
#